data_AF-D6WGP6-F1
#
_entry.id   AF-D6WGP6-F1
#
_cell.length_a   1.000
_cell.length_b   1.000
_cell.length_c   1.000
_cell.angle_alpha   90.00
_cell.angle_beta   90.00
_cell.angle_gamma   90.00
#
_symmetry.space_group_name_H-M   'P 1'
#
loop_
_entity.id
_entity.type
_entity.pdbx_description
1 polymer ?
#
loop_
_entity_poly.entity_id
_entity_poly.type
_entity_poly.pdbx_seq_one_letter_code
_entity_poly.pdbx_strand_id
1 'polypeptide(L)'
;MPTGTPIGKELKERVIDAFLNNEKQADIARRFQLPRYSVSKIIIRYNERGHLNNNPKSGRPRKTTINMDRRIKRISENDPWKSASKIIAEIPE
;
A
#
# COMPACT_ATOMS: atom_id res chain seq x y z
N MET A 1 -11.15 9.91 -4.26
CA MET A 1 -11.18 8.76 -5.19
C MET A 1 -9.74 8.41 -5.58
N PRO A 2 -9.28 7.15 -5.48
CA PRO A 2 -8.00 6.80 -6.09
C PRO A 2 -8.22 6.72 -7.61
N THR A 3 -7.71 7.69 -8.36
CA THR A 3 -7.76 7.66 -9.82
C THR A 3 -6.50 7.00 -10.38
N GLY A 4 -6.67 5.84 -11.02
CA GLY A 4 -5.66 5.18 -11.84
C GLY A 4 -5.04 3.90 -11.25
N THR A 5 -4.84 2.90 -12.11
CA THR A 5 -4.06 1.70 -11.81
C THR A 5 -2.58 2.09 -11.65
N PRO A 6 -1.89 1.66 -10.58
CA PRO A 6 -0.47 1.93 -10.42
C PRO A 6 0.35 1.34 -11.57
N ILE A 7 1.38 2.07 -12.00
CA ILE A 7 2.33 1.57 -13.01
C ILE A 7 2.95 0.25 -12.53
N GLY A 8 2.99 -0.73 -13.42
CA GLY A 8 3.58 -2.05 -13.18
C GLY A 8 5.05 -1.96 -12.75
N LYS A 9 5.49 -2.92 -11.92
CA LYS A 9 6.84 -2.94 -11.35
C LYS A 9 7.91 -3.00 -12.45
N GLU A 10 7.71 -3.86 -13.44
CA GLU A 10 8.63 -4.06 -14.57
C GLU A 10 8.87 -2.77 -15.36
N LEU A 11 7.83 -1.97 -15.62
CA LEU A 11 7.98 -0.71 -16.33
C LEU A 11 8.79 0.32 -15.50
N LYS A 12 8.62 0.32 -14.18
CA LYS A 12 9.43 1.17 -13.30
C LYS A 12 10.89 0.74 -13.29
N GLU A 13 11.15 -0.57 -13.30
CA GLU A 13 12.52 -1.12 -13.36
C GLU A 13 13.23 -0.65 -14.63
N ARG A 14 12.60 -0.81 -15.80
CA ARG A 14 13.16 -0.32 -17.08
C ARG A 14 13.42 1.19 -17.10
N VAL A 15 12.56 1.99 -16.44
CA VAL A 15 12.76 3.45 -16.30
C VAL A 15 13.97 3.77 -15.43
N ILE A 16 14.19 3.01 -14.34
CA ILE A 16 15.35 3.18 -13.48
C ILE A 16 16.62 2.71 -14.17
N ASP A 17 16.59 1.60 -14.91
CA ASP A 17 17.76 1.13 -15.67
C ASP A 17 18.22 2.19 -16.69
N ALA A 18 17.28 2.81 -17.41
CA ALA A 18 17.58 3.91 -18.32
C ALA A 18 18.15 5.15 -17.59
N PHE A 19 17.62 5.46 -16.39
CA PHE A 19 18.14 6.55 -15.56
C PHE A 19 19.56 6.27 -15.06
N LEU A 20 19.86 5.02 -14.65
CA LEU A 20 21.20 4.59 -14.22
C LEU A 20 22.20 4.61 -15.39
N ASN A 21 21.73 4.40 -16.62
CA ASN A 21 22.51 4.58 -17.85
C ASN A 21 22.72 6.05 -18.25
N ASN A 22 22.40 7.01 -17.37
CA ASN A 22 22.51 8.45 -17.59
C ASN A 22 21.62 9.01 -18.73
N GLU A 23 20.53 8.33 -19.10
CA GLU A 23 19.55 8.89 -20.04
C GLU A 23 18.80 10.07 -19.39
N LYS A 24 18.55 11.14 -20.16
CA LYS A 24 17.78 12.30 -19.65
C LYS A 24 16.32 11.89 -19.44
N GLN A 25 15.70 12.40 -18.38
CA GLN A 25 14.29 12.11 -18.06
C GLN A 25 13.32 12.42 -19.22
N ALA A 26 13.65 13.41 -20.06
CA ALA A 26 12.88 13.77 -21.25
C ALA A 26 12.90 12.66 -22.32
N ASP A 27 14.05 12.05 -22.53
CA ASP A 27 14.25 10.96 -23.48
C ASP A 27 13.58 9.68 -22.97
N ILE A 28 13.73 9.38 -21.69
CA ILE A 28 13.04 8.27 -21.01
C ILE A 28 11.52 8.39 -21.15
N ALA A 29 10.97 9.59 -20.89
CA ALA A 29 9.54 9.85 -21.05
C ALA A 29 9.04 9.59 -22.48
N ARG A 30 9.79 10.04 -23.49
CA ARG A 30 9.48 9.78 -24.91
C ARG A 30 9.57 8.28 -25.25
N ARG A 31 10.62 7.60 -24.79
CA ARG A 31 10.88 6.18 -25.06
C ARG A 31 9.80 5.27 -24.48
N PHE A 32 9.39 5.50 -23.24
CA PHE A 32 8.41 4.67 -22.55
C PHE A 32 6.97 5.19 -22.65
N GLN A 33 6.74 6.26 -23.43
CA GLN A 33 5.43 6.91 -23.59
C GLN A 33 4.79 7.28 -22.24
N LEU A 34 5.60 7.71 -21.28
CA LEU A 34 5.17 8.10 -19.95
C LEU A 34 5.16 9.62 -19.82
N PRO A 35 4.20 10.19 -19.06
CA PRO A 35 4.29 11.59 -18.67
C PRO A 35 5.60 11.88 -17.95
N ARG A 36 6.26 13.01 -18.27
CA ARG A 36 7.52 13.43 -17.63
C ARG A 36 7.41 13.48 -16.11
N TYR A 37 6.25 13.90 -15.60
CA TYR A 37 5.94 13.90 -14.17
C TYR A 37 6.03 12.50 -13.55
N SER A 38 5.50 11.48 -14.23
CA SER A 38 5.54 10.10 -13.77
C SER A 38 6.98 9.58 -13.69
N VAL A 39 7.80 9.84 -14.71
CA VAL A 39 9.23 9.47 -14.72
C VAL A 39 9.97 10.14 -13.57
N SER A 40 9.78 11.45 -13.38
CA SER A 40 10.38 12.19 -12.26
C SER A 40 9.98 11.60 -10.90
N LYS A 41 8.69 11.28 -10.70
CA LYS A 41 8.20 10.67 -9.45
C LYS A 41 8.76 9.27 -9.21
N ILE A 42 8.97 8.46 -10.25
CA ILE A 42 9.60 7.14 -10.12
C ILE A 42 11.03 7.30 -9.62
N ILE A 43 11.81 8.19 -10.23
CA ILE A 43 13.22 8.43 -9.86
C ILE A 43 13.34 8.98 -8.44
N ILE A 44 12.53 9.98 -8.08
CA ILE A 44 12.52 10.56 -6.71
C ILE A 44 12.24 9.46 -5.68
N ARG A 45 11.19 8.65 -5.88
CA ARG A 45 10.85 7.57 -4.94
C ARG A 45 11.92 6.48 -4.87
N TYR A 46 12.56 6.16 -6.00
CA TYR A 46 13.68 5.22 -6.03
C TYR A 46 14.86 5.75 -5.20
N ASN A 47 15.23 7.02 -5.37
CA ASN A 47 16.31 7.64 -4.61
C ASN A 47 15.99 7.77 -3.11
N GLU A 48 14.73 8.04 -2.76
CA GLU A 48 14.28 8.15 -1.35
C GLU A 48 14.23 6.80 -0.63
N ARG A 49 13.81 5.73 -1.31
CA ARG A 49 13.46 4.44 -0.68
C ARG A 49 14.42 3.30 -1.00
N GLY A 50 15.16 3.40 -2.10
CA GLY A 50 15.97 2.31 -2.66
C GLY A 50 15.18 1.18 -3.31
N HIS A 51 13.85 1.26 -3.41
CA HIS A 51 13.01 0.22 -4.01
C HIS A 51 11.78 0.77 -4.76
N LEU A 52 11.25 -0.01 -5.70
CA LEU A 52 10.14 0.39 -6.59
C LEU A 52 8.75 -0.08 -6.15
N ASN A 53 8.69 -0.85 -5.06
CA ASN A 53 7.46 -1.37 -4.50
C ASN A 53 6.55 -0.23 -4.02
N ASN A 54 5.24 -0.39 -4.26
CA ASN A 54 4.25 0.54 -3.74
C ASN A 54 4.12 0.31 -2.22
N ASN A 55 4.07 1.41 -1.46
CA ASN A 55 3.82 1.28 -0.03
C ASN A 55 2.38 0.80 0.19
N PRO A 56 2.16 -0.03 1.23
CA PRO A 56 0.80 -0.30 1.67
C PRO A 56 0.09 1.02 1.96
N LYS A 57 -1.22 1.07 1.68
CA LYS A 57 -2.02 2.25 2.00
C LYS A 57 -1.90 2.51 3.49
N SER A 58 -1.54 3.74 3.86
CA SER A 58 -1.59 4.19 5.24
C SER A 58 -3.05 4.18 5.69
N GLY A 59 -3.41 3.19 6.50
CA GLY A 59 -4.69 3.12 7.19
C GLY A 59 -4.51 3.40 8.67
N ARG A 60 -5.62 3.60 9.39
CA ARG A 60 -5.60 3.62 10.85
C ARG A 60 -5.14 2.25 11.36
N PRO A 61 -4.13 2.16 12.25
CA PRO A 61 -3.76 0.91 12.88
C PRO A 61 -4.99 0.24 13.49
N ARG A 62 -5.17 -1.06 13.23
CA ARG A 62 -6.23 -1.84 13.85
C ARG A 62 -5.82 -2.11 15.30
N LYS A 63 -6.69 -1.75 16.25
CA LYS A 63 -6.51 -2.11 17.65
C LYS A 63 -6.80 -3.60 17.89
N THR A 64 -7.59 -4.21 17.01
CA THR A 64 -8.02 -5.60 17.14
C THR A 64 -7.24 -6.53 16.22
N THR A 65 -6.97 -7.74 16.70
CA THR A 65 -6.44 -8.84 15.89
C THR A 65 -7.58 -9.57 15.18
N ILE A 66 -7.27 -10.30 14.10
CA ILE A 66 -8.28 -11.06 13.35
C ILE A 66 -8.97 -12.11 14.23
N ASN A 67 -8.23 -12.73 15.15
CA ASN A 67 -8.78 -13.73 16.08
C ASN A 67 -9.70 -13.07 17.12
N MET A 68 -9.36 -11.88 17.59
CA MET A 68 -10.23 -11.10 18.47
C MET A 68 -11.53 -10.73 17.74
N ASP A 69 -11.47 -10.23 16.50
CA ASP A 69 -12.66 -9.90 15.72
C ASP A 69 -13.58 -11.11 15.52
N ARG A 70 -13.01 -12.29 15.20
CA ARG A 70 -13.78 -13.55 15.08
C ARG A 70 -14.45 -13.95 16.38
N ARG A 71 -13.78 -13.73 17.52
CA ARG A 71 -14.32 -14.09 18.84
C ARG A 71 -15.40 -13.12 19.29
N ILE A 72 -15.21 -11.80 19.09
CA ILE A 72 -16.23 -10.78 19.30
C ILE A 72 -17.49 -11.14 18.52
N LYS A 73 -17.33 -11.46 17.22
CA LYS A 73 -18.44 -11.85 16.36
C LYS A 73 -19.19 -13.07 16.91
N ARG A 74 -18.47 -14.15 17.25
CA ARG A 74 -19.07 -15.37 17.78
C ARG A 74 -19.83 -15.15 19.09
N ILE A 75 -19.27 -14.37 20.02
CA ILE A 75 -19.92 -14.09 21.30
C ILE A 75 -21.18 -13.26 21.08
N SER A 76 -21.12 -12.24 20.21
CA SER A 76 -22.27 -11.39 19.87
C SER A 76 -23.38 -12.14 19.13
N GLU A 77 -23.03 -13.13 18.30
CA GLU A 77 -24.01 -13.96 17.59
C GLU A 77 -24.69 -14.96 18.54
N ASN A 78 -23.95 -15.52 19.50
CA ASN A 78 -24.48 -16.46 20.49
C ASN A 78 -25.39 -15.78 21.53
N ASP A 79 -25.07 -14.55 21.95
CA ASP A 79 -25.89 -13.74 22.86
C ASP A 79 -25.98 -12.29 22.35
N PRO A 80 -27.04 -11.97 21.57
CA PRO A 80 -27.21 -10.65 20.98
C PRO A 80 -27.40 -9.51 21.98
N TRP A 81 -27.76 -9.80 23.23
CA TRP A 81 -27.98 -8.79 24.28
C TRP A 81 -26.75 -8.56 25.16
N LYS A 82 -25.66 -9.27 24.91
CA LYS A 82 -24.42 -9.14 25.68
C LYS A 82 -23.75 -7.80 25.41
N SER A 83 -23.47 -7.06 26.48
CA SER A 83 -22.82 -5.74 26.37
C SER A 83 -21.34 -5.87 25.99
N ALA A 84 -20.81 -4.86 25.30
CA ALA A 84 -19.41 -4.85 24.83
C ALA A 84 -18.39 -5.09 25.97
N SER A 85 -18.60 -4.52 27.16
CA SER A 85 -17.71 -4.75 28.31
C SER A 85 -17.66 -6.21 28.74
N LYS A 86 -18.80 -6.92 28.69
CA LYS A 86 -18.85 -8.35 29.00
C LYS A 86 -18.19 -9.20 27.91
N ILE A 87 -18.29 -8.79 26.65
CA ILE A 87 -17.63 -9.48 25.53
C ILE A 87 -16.11 -9.36 25.66
N ILE A 88 -15.61 -8.17 25.99
CA ILE A 88 -14.16 -7.93 26.17
C ILE A 88 -13.61 -8.79 27.32
N ALA A 89 -14.33 -8.91 28.44
CA ALA A 89 -13.90 -9.72 29.59
C ALA A 89 -13.71 -11.22 29.28
N GLU A 90 -14.35 -11.73 28.20
CA GLU A 90 -14.32 -13.14 27.81
C GLU A 90 -13.28 -13.44 26.71
N ILE A 91 -12.60 -12.41 26.23
CA ILE A 91 -11.52 -12.50 25.24
C ILE A 91 -10.19 -12.39 26.00
N PRO A 92 -9.39 -13.47 26.08
CA PRO A 92 -8.03 -13.39 26.62
C PRO A 92 -7.14 -12.54 25.71
N GLU A 93 -6.12 -11.89 26.29
CA GLU A 93 -5.16 -11.01 25.60
C GLU A 93 -4.53 -11.64 24.35
#